data_AF-A0A2R7MNB7-F1
#
_entry.id   AF-A0A2R7MNB7-F1
#
_cell.length_a   1.000
_cell.length_b   1.000
_cell.length_c   1.000
_cell.angle_alpha   90.00
_cell.angle_beta   90.00
_cell.angle_gamma   90.00
#
_symmetry.space_group_name_H-M   'P 1'
#
loop_
_entity.id
_entity.type
_entity.pdbx_description
1 polymer ?
#
loop_
_entity_poly.entity_id
_entity_poly.type
_entity_poly.pdbx_seq_one_letter_code
_entity_poly.pdbx_strand_id
1 'polypeptide(L)'
;MASILQKIKSQSKIDPQDKVVYDLMDEFYQKNLQADNDEMTPEFTHRIQKAVSDPNTKNIHLLYLLLMYQQHISQAVAEGKSPNPEFQIETMNLLESETKEVYGKLPAIIYIFKAEALDSSPKKEEAKITVANGLKEYPDSVPLKVYSYLNTKDEVLRQDLIKNHPNHWMVLQFGIK
;
A
#
# COMPACT_ATOMS: atom_id res chain seq x y z
N MET A 1 14.38 10.21 8.10
CA MET A 1 14.27 8.74 8.19
C MET A 1 15.52 7.94 7.79
N ALA A 2 16.52 8.51 7.11
CA ALA A 2 17.66 7.76 6.57
C ALA A 2 18.46 6.91 7.58
N SER A 3 18.68 7.37 8.81
CA SER A 3 19.41 6.63 9.85
C SER A 3 18.64 5.41 10.37
N ILE A 4 17.30 5.49 10.42
CA ILE A 4 16.43 4.38 10.81
C ILE A 4 16.46 3.31 9.71
N LEU A 5 16.33 3.71 8.44
CA LEU A 5 16.43 2.77 7.32
C LEU A 5 17.78 2.06 7.27
N GLN A 6 18.90 2.76 7.45
CA GLN A 6 20.23 2.14 7.49
C GLN A 6 20.33 1.09 8.62
N LYS A 7 19.74 1.36 9.78
CA LYS A 7 19.70 0.42 10.89
C LYS A 7 18.84 -0.81 10.56
N ILE A 8 17.66 -0.62 9.96
CA ILE A 8 16.77 -1.71 9.53
C ILE A 8 17.44 -2.55 8.44
N LYS A 9 18.03 -1.91 7.42
CA LYS A 9 18.67 -2.56 6.27
C LYS A 9 19.92 -3.34 6.68
N SER A 10 20.74 -2.82 7.59
CA SER A 10 21.95 -3.53 8.08
C SER A 10 21.65 -4.82 8.86
N GLN A 11 20.42 -4.98 9.34
CA GLN A 11 19.95 -6.18 10.03
C GLN A 11 19.22 -7.16 9.08
N SER A 12 19.01 -6.76 7.82
CA SER A 12 18.28 -7.56 6.82
C SER A 12 19.25 -8.29 5.90
N LYS A 13 19.00 -9.57 5.66
CA LYS A 13 19.56 -10.26 4.49
C LYS A 13 18.76 -9.82 3.27
N ILE A 14 19.44 -9.38 2.20
CA ILE A 14 18.79 -8.93 0.96
C ILE A 14 18.96 -10.02 -0.10
N ASP A 15 17.87 -10.41 -0.73
CA ASP A 15 17.86 -11.41 -1.80
C ASP A 15 16.73 -11.13 -2.79
N PRO A 16 17.04 -10.61 -3.99
CA PRO A 16 16.05 -10.33 -5.04
C PRO A 16 15.17 -11.51 -5.46
N GLN A 17 15.61 -12.75 -5.23
CA GLN A 17 14.87 -13.96 -5.61
C GLN A 17 13.88 -14.41 -4.53
N ASP A 18 14.04 -13.93 -3.29
CA ASP A 18 13.20 -14.30 -2.16
C ASP A 18 11.94 -13.44 -2.10
N LYS A 19 10.80 -14.02 -2.47
CA LYS A 19 9.53 -13.31 -2.61
C LYS A 19 8.65 -13.32 -1.37
N VAL A 20 9.07 -13.92 -0.25
CA VAL A 20 8.21 -14.06 0.94
C VAL A 20 7.60 -12.73 1.37
N VAL A 21 8.42 -11.68 1.46
CA VAL A 21 7.93 -10.34 1.84
C VAL A 21 7.09 -9.71 0.75
N TYR A 22 7.44 -9.90 -0.53
CA TYR A 22 6.63 -9.43 -1.65
C TYR A 22 5.22 -10.05 -1.62
N ASP A 23 5.14 -11.37 -1.45
CA ASP A 23 3.90 -12.13 -1.44
C ASP A 23 3.03 -11.76 -0.23
N LEU A 24 3.64 -11.46 0.93
CA LEU A 24 2.91 -10.93 2.08
C LEU A 24 2.29 -9.55 1.79
N MET A 25 3.01 -8.65 1.09
CA MET A 25 2.48 -7.34 0.71
C MET A 25 1.35 -7.47 -0.32
N ASP A 26 1.50 -8.37 -1.29
CA ASP A 26 0.48 -8.64 -2.30
C ASP A 26 -0.77 -9.26 -1.68
N GLU A 27 -0.61 -10.25 -0.81
CA GLU A 27 -1.72 -10.89 -0.10
C GLU A 27 -2.44 -9.92 0.84
N PHE A 28 -1.71 -9.02 1.52
CA PHE A 28 -2.34 -7.93 2.29
C PHE A 28 -3.24 -7.08 1.40
N TYR A 29 -2.74 -6.68 0.23
CA TYR A 29 -3.52 -5.91 -0.74
C TYR A 29 -4.76 -6.66 -1.21
N GLN A 30 -4.59 -7.92 -1.61
CA GLN A 30 -5.71 -8.74 -2.09
C GLN A 30 -6.82 -8.84 -1.04
N LYS A 31 -6.45 -9.12 0.21
CA LYS A 31 -7.41 -9.41 1.29
C LYS A 31 -8.05 -8.19 1.94
N ASN A 32 -7.35 -7.05 1.94
CA ASN A 32 -7.79 -5.87 2.69
C ASN A 32 -8.26 -4.73 1.79
N LEU A 33 -7.69 -4.61 0.58
CA LEU A 33 -7.95 -3.46 -0.28
C LEU A 33 -8.72 -3.83 -1.55
N GLN A 34 -8.38 -4.96 -2.18
CA GLN A 34 -8.97 -5.39 -3.44
C GLN A 34 -10.24 -6.22 -3.29
N ALA A 35 -10.36 -6.99 -2.20
CA ALA A 35 -11.55 -7.78 -1.92
C ALA A 35 -12.75 -6.88 -1.62
N ASP A 36 -13.95 -7.37 -1.95
CA ASP A 36 -15.18 -6.62 -1.71
C ASP A 36 -15.45 -6.40 -0.21
N ASN A 37 -15.01 -7.36 0.61
CA ASN A 37 -15.14 -7.42 2.06
C ASN A 37 -13.79 -7.69 2.72
N ASP A 38 -13.70 -7.47 4.05
CA ASP A 38 -12.50 -7.82 4.81
C ASP A 38 -12.29 -9.34 4.80
N GLU A 39 -11.20 -9.78 4.16
CA GLU A 39 -10.76 -11.17 4.10
C GLU A 39 -9.47 -11.42 4.90
N MET A 40 -9.12 -10.52 5.83
CA MET A 40 -8.00 -10.71 6.73
C MET A 40 -8.25 -11.90 7.64
N THR A 41 -7.27 -12.81 7.69
CA THR A 41 -7.38 -14.05 8.45
C THR A 41 -6.36 -14.10 9.59
N PRO A 42 -6.66 -14.84 10.68
CA PRO A 42 -5.67 -15.15 11.71
C PRO A 42 -4.42 -15.83 11.12
N GLU A 43 -4.58 -16.69 10.12
CA GLU A 43 -3.50 -17.38 9.42
C GLU A 43 -2.54 -16.41 8.75
N PHE A 44 -3.08 -15.40 8.06
CA PHE A 44 -2.27 -14.36 7.44
C PHE A 44 -1.52 -13.52 8.50
N THR A 45 -2.21 -13.15 9.58
CA THR A 45 -1.60 -12.45 10.71
C THR A 45 -0.45 -13.26 11.32
N HIS A 46 -0.62 -14.56 11.48
CA HIS A 46 0.42 -15.47 11.96
C HIS A 46 1.62 -15.53 11.01
N ARG A 47 1.41 -15.49 9.70
CA ARG A 47 2.51 -15.46 8.71
C ARG A 47 3.32 -14.18 8.78
N ILE A 48 2.68 -13.03 8.96
CA ILE A 48 3.39 -11.75 9.20
C ILE A 48 4.23 -11.84 10.48
N GLN A 49 3.64 -12.32 11.58
CA GLN A 49 4.35 -12.48 12.86
C GLN A 49 5.55 -13.42 12.72
N LYS A 50 5.37 -14.55 12.05
CA LYS A 50 6.44 -15.51 11.77
C LYS A 50 7.58 -14.87 10.99
N ALA A 51 7.26 -14.16 9.89
CA ALA A 51 8.24 -13.48 9.07
C ALA A 51 9.06 -12.44 9.87
N VAL A 52 8.39 -11.65 10.72
CA VAL A 52 9.04 -10.67 11.60
C VAL A 52 9.92 -11.34 12.66
N SER A 53 9.48 -12.46 13.23
CA SER A 53 10.21 -13.17 14.30
C SER A 53 11.40 -14.00 13.81
N ASP A 54 11.42 -14.40 12.53
CA ASP A 54 12.46 -15.25 11.97
C ASP A 54 13.66 -14.40 11.50
N PRO A 55 14.84 -14.53 12.12
CA PRO A 55 16.04 -13.77 11.75
C PRO A 55 16.59 -14.15 10.36
N ASN A 56 16.06 -15.21 9.73
CA ASN A 56 16.43 -15.61 8.38
C ASN A 56 15.50 -15.08 7.30
N THR A 57 14.40 -14.43 7.66
CA THR A 57 13.53 -13.78 6.67
C THR A 57 14.33 -12.73 5.91
N LYS A 58 14.42 -12.94 4.59
CA LYS A 58 15.10 -12.00 3.70
C LYS A 58 14.17 -10.85 3.36
N ASN A 59 14.76 -9.73 2.98
CA ASN A 59 14.07 -8.50 2.58
C ASN A 59 13.10 -7.95 3.65
N ILE A 60 13.27 -8.35 4.92
CA ILE A 60 12.36 -8.00 6.02
C ILE A 60 12.25 -6.49 6.25
N HIS A 61 13.29 -5.72 5.87
CA HIS A 61 13.28 -4.26 5.92
C HIS A 61 12.10 -3.64 5.15
N LEU A 62 11.65 -4.25 4.05
CA LEU A 62 10.48 -3.78 3.30
C LEU A 62 9.19 -3.97 4.10
N LEU A 63 9.04 -5.13 4.76
CA LEU A 63 7.89 -5.39 5.63
C LEU A 63 7.89 -4.42 6.83
N TYR A 64 9.06 -4.14 7.42
CA TYR A 64 9.16 -3.16 8.50
C TYR A 64 8.76 -1.75 8.06
N LEU A 65 9.14 -1.31 6.87
CA LEU A 65 8.71 -0.01 6.33
C LEU A 65 7.17 0.04 6.16
N LEU A 66 6.57 -1.02 5.64
CA LEU A 66 5.11 -1.11 5.50
C LEU A 66 4.41 -1.10 6.87
N LEU A 67 4.89 -1.90 7.83
CA LEU A 67 4.31 -1.96 9.17
C LEU A 67 4.47 -0.64 9.92
N MET A 68 5.60 0.05 9.75
CA MET A 68 5.83 1.36 10.34
C MET A 68 4.84 2.41 9.80
N TYR A 69 4.55 2.38 8.49
CA TYR A 69 3.51 3.22 7.89
C TYR A 69 2.13 2.94 8.50
N GLN A 70 1.74 1.66 8.58
CA GLN A 70 0.45 1.24 9.13
C GLN A 70 0.31 1.57 10.63
N GLN A 71 1.38 1.38 11.40
CA GLN A 71 1.43 1.69 12.82
C GLN A 71 1.27 3.19 13.07
N HIS A 72 1.91 4.04 12.26
CA HIS A 72 1.78 5.49 12.38
C HIS A 72 0.34 5.97 12.17
N ILE A 73 -0.37 5.40 11.19
CA ILE A 73 -1.79 5.66 10.98
C ILE A 73 -2.61 5.23 12.19
N SER A 74 -2.40 3.99 12.65
CA SER A 74 -3.15 3.40 13.76
C SER A 74 -2.98 4.19 15.06
N GLN A 75 -1.76 4.66 15.35
CA GLN A 75 -1.46 5.48 16.52
C GLN A 75 -2.14 6.85 16.45
N ALA A 76 -2.08 7.53 15.30
CA ALA A 76 -2.73 8.82 15.14
C ALA A 76 -4.25 8.72 15.33
N VAL A 77 -4.88 7.68 14.75
CA VAL A 77 -6.31 7.40 14.93
C VAL A 77 -6.65 7.15 16.40
N ALA A 78 -5.86 6.34 17.11
CA ALA A 78 -6.05 6.06 18.53
C ALA A 78 -5.91 7.32 19.41
N GLU A 79 -5.08 8.27 18.99
CA GLU A 79 -4.93 9.59 19.65
C GLU A 79 -5.97 10.62 19.21
N GLY A 80 -6.87 10.29 18.28
CA GLY A 80 -7.87 11.22 17.73
C GLY A 80 -7.25 12.33 16.88
N LYS A 81 -6.09 12.07 16.26
CA LYS A 81 -5.32 13.02 15.43
C LYS A 81 -5.22 12.52 13.99
N SER A 82 -4.96 13.46 13.08
CA SER A 82 -4.51 13.10 11.73
C SER A 82 -3.06 12.61 11.78
N PRO A 83 -2.71 11.54 11.02
CA PRO A 83 -1.33 11.13 10.87
C PRO A 83 -0.46 12.25 10.30
N ASN A 84 0.81 12.33 10.71
CA ASN A 84 1.76 13.26 10.09
C ASN A 84 1.98 12.90 8.60
N PRO A 85 1.62 13.77 7.65
CA PRO A 85 1.71 13.49 6.22
C PRO A 85 3.17 13.44 5.72
N GLU A 86 4.08 14.24 6.28
CA GLU A 86 5.50 14.22 5.88
C GLU A 86 6.14 12.87 6.21
N PHE A 87 5.83 12.32 7.39
CA PHE A 87 6.30 10.99 7.79
C PHE A 87 5.76 9.90 6.87
N GLN A 88 4.46 9.96 6.52
CA GLN A 88 3.84 9.02 5.59
C GLN A 88 4.52 9.05 4.22
N ILE A 89 4.72 10.25 3.67
CA ILE A 89 5.35 10.44 2.36
C ILE A 89 6.80 9.95 2.37
N GLU A 90 7.59 10.30 3.39
CA GLU A 90 8.98 9.86 3.48
C GLU A 90 9.06 8.33 3.60
N THR A 91 8.21 7.72 4.43
CA THR A 91 8.16 6.26 4.60
C THR A 91 7.77 5.56 3.29
N MET A 92 6.75 6.05 2.57
CA MET A 92 6.32 5.45 1.31
C MET A 92 7.33 5.63 0.18
N ASN A 93 8.03 6.76 0.11
CA ASN A 93 9.11 6.96 -0.85
C ASN A 93 10.29 6.00 -0.59
N LEU A 94 10.63 5.76 0.68
CA LEU A 94 11.64 4.77 1.04
C LEU A 94 11.20 3.34 0.68
N LEU A 95 9.97 2.98 1.04
CA LEU A 95 9.42 1.66 0.72
C LEU A 95 9.38 1.41 -0.79
N GLU A 96 8.93 2.39 -1.57
CA GLU A 96 8.94 2.33 -3.03
C GLU A 96 10.35 2.13 -3.59
N SER A 97 11.30 2.98 -3.19
CA SER A 97 12.68 2.93 -3.69
C SER A 97 13.33 1.58 -3.38
N GLU A 98 13.24 1.14 -2.13
CA GLU A 98 13.86 -0.12 -1.68
C GLU A 98 13.18 -1.34 -2.33
N THR A 99 11.84 -1.34 -2.45
CA THR A 99 11.12 -2.45 -3.10
C THR A 99 11.49 -2.55 -4.58
N LYS A 100 11.63 -1.41 -5.27
CA LYS A 100 12.06 -1.36 -6.67
C LYS A 100 13.51 -1.80 -6.84
N GLU A 101 14.39 -1.42 -5.91
CA GLU A 101 15.79 -1.87 -5.90
C GLU A 101 15.91 -3.39 -5.74
N VAL A 102 15.12 -3.97 -4.82
CA VAL A 102 15.17 -5.41 -4.53
C VAL A 102 14.50 -6.26 -5.62
N TYR A 103 13.29 -5.90 -6.05
CA TYR A 103 12.47 -6.77 -6.92
C TYR A 103 12.33 -6.27 -8.36
N GLY A 104 12.77 -5.05 -8.67
CA GLY A 104 12.58 -4.44 -9.99
C GLY A 104 11.13 -4.03 -10.31
N LYS A 105 10.17 -4.31 -9.42
CA LYS A 105 8.74 -4.00 -9.56
C LYS A 105 8.12 -3.63 -8.21
N LEU A 106 6.99 -2.96 -8.25
CA LEU A 106 6.26 -2.49 -7.07
C LEU A 106 4.92 -3.24 -6.94
N PRO A 107 4.57 -3.80 -5.77
CA PRO A 107 3.21 -4.29 -5.52
C PRO A 107 2.19 -3.13 -5.52
N ALA A 108 0.93 -3.44 -5.88
CA ALA A 108 -0.14 -2.45 -6.01
C ALA A 108 -0.35 -1.61 -4.73
N ILE A 109 -0.18 -2.23 -3.56
CA ILE A 109 -0.32 -1.57 -2.25
C ILE A 109 0.54 -0.32 -2.11
N ILE A 110 1.74 -0.30 -2.71
CA ILE A 110 2.66 0.83 -2.62
C ILE A 110 2.09 2.04 -3.38
N TYR A 111 1.51 1.83 -4.55
CA TYR A 111 0.87 2.91 -5.31
C TYR A 111 -0.31 3.50 -4.55
N ILE A 112 -1.13 2.64 -3.93
CA ILE A 112 -2.32 3.03 -3.16
C ILE A 112 -1.91 3.87 -1.95
N PHE A 113 -1.10 3.33 -1.05
CA PHE A 113 -0.70 4.03 0.17
C PHE A 113 0.17 5.26 -0.09
N LYS A 114 0.96 5.27 -1.16
CA LYS A 114 1.70 6.47 -1.57
C LYS A 114 0.75 7.55 -2.08
N ALA A 115 -0.27 7.20 -2.87
CA ALA A 115 -1.27 8.16 -3.31
C ALA A 115 -2.04 8.75 -2.12
N GLU A 116 -2.48 7.92 -1.16
CA GLU A 116 -3.14 8.36 0.07
C GLU A 116 -2.26 9.30 0.91
N ALA A 117 -0.97 8.96 1.08
CA ALA A 117 -0.01 9.80 1.78
C ALA A 117 0.22 11.16 1.10
N LEU A 118 0.19 11.19 -0.24
CA LEU A 118 0.34 12.43 -1.00
C LEU A 118 -0.93 13.29 -0.93
N ASP A 119 -2.12 12.67 -1.00
CA ASP A 119 -3.41 13.36 -0.95
C ASP A 119 -3.72 13.95 0.44
N SER A 120 -3.15 13.37 1.50
CA SER A 120 -3.20 13.94 2.86
C SER A 120 -2.33 15.21 3.03
N SER A 121 -1.63 15.63 1.97
CA SER A 121 -0.76 16.81 1.92
C SER A 121 -1.14 17.75 0.74
N PRO A 122 -0.49 18.92 0.58
CA PRO A 122 -0.70 19.78 -0.59
C PRO A 122 -0.26 19.16 -1.95
N LYS A 123 0.29 17.94 -1.97
CA LYS A 123 0.88 17.28 -3.16
C LYS A 123 -0.14 16.53 -4.02
N LYS A 124 -1.32 17.11 -4.24
CA LYS A 124 -2.44 16.45 -4.95
C LYS A 124 -2.09 15.99 -6.37
N GLU A 125 -1.30 16.77 -7.11
CA GLU A 125 -0.90 16.35 -8.46
C GLU A 125 0.06 15.15 -8.46
N GLU A 126 0.97 15.07 -7.48
CA GLU A 126 1.83 13.90 -7.31
C GLU A 126 0.97 12.65 -6.97
N ALA A 127 -0.09 12.82 -6.18
CA ALA A 127 -1.04 11.75 -5.87
C ALA A 127 -1.74 11.25 -7.16
N LYS A 128 -2.25 12.15 -8.00
CA LYS A 128 -2.88 11.80 -9.29
C LYS A 128 -1.94 11.04 -10.21
N ILE A 129 -0.69 11.50 -10.34
CA ILE A 129 0.34 10.83 -11.14
C ILE A 129 0.62 9.43 -10.59
N THR A 130 0.73 9.30 -9.27
CA THR A 130 0.96 8.00 -8.60
C THR A 130 -0.18 7.03 -8.89
N VAL A 131 -1.44 7.46 -8.80
CA VAL A 131 -2.62 6.65 -9.16
C VAL A 131 -2.59 6.25 -10.63
N ALA A 132 -2.33 7.19 -11.54
CA ALA A 132 -2.29 6.91 -12.97
C ALA A 132 -1.19 5.90 -13.34
N ASN A 133 -0.03 5.99 -12.70
CA ASN A 133 1.05 5.01 -12.89
C ASN A 133 0.69 3.64 -12.30
N GLY A 134 0.10 3.61 -11.11
CA GLY A 134 -0.39 2.37 -10.51
C GLY A 134 -1.41 1.68 -11.40
N LEU A 135 -2.37 2.41 -11.95
CA LEU A 135 -3.45 1.84 -12.77
C LEU A 135 -2.93 1.32 -14.13
N LYS A 136 -1.82 1.86 -14.66
CA LYS A 136 -1.16 1.30 -15.85
C LYS A 136 -0.57 -0.09 -15.57
N GLU A 137 0.03 -0.28 -14.40
CA GLU A 137 0.63 -1.54 -13.99
C GLU A 137 -0.41 -2.56 -13.49
N TYR A 138 -1.48 -2.05 -12.86
CA TYR A 138 -2.55 -2.83 -12.23
C TYR A 138 -3.93 -2.39 -12.72
N PRO A 139 -4.27 -2.65 -13.99
CA PRO A 139 -5.52 -2.16 -14.60
C PRO A 139 -6.78 -2.72 -13.94
N ASP A 140 -6.70 -3.86 -13.26
CA ASP A 140 -7.83 -4.49 -12.56
C ASP A 140 -7.95 -4.09 -11.09
N SER A 141 -7.08 -3.22 -10.60
CA SER A 141 -7.11 -2.74 -9.21
C SER A 141 -8.32 -1.86 -8.97
N VAL A 142 -9.26 -2.34 -8.15
CA VAL A 142 -10.47 -1.57 -7.81
C VAL A 142 -10.12 -0.29 -7.06
N PRO A 143 -9.21 -0.29 -6.05
CA PRO A 143 -8.79 0.95 -5.38
C PRO A 143 -8.21 2.00 -6.34
N LEU A 144 -7.34 1.59 -7.28
CA LEU A 144 -6.74 2.51 -8.22
C LEU A 144 -7.75 3.05 -9.24
N LYS A 145 -8.71 2.22 -9.69
CA LYS A 145 -9.84 2.68 -10.52
C LYS A 145 -10.70 3.69 -9.77
N VAL A 146 -11.03 3.43 -8.50
CA VAL A 146 -11.79 4.35 -7.64
C VAL A 146 -11.07 5.68 -7.51
N TYR A 147 -9.80 5.69 -7.15
CA TYR A 147 -9.04 6.94 -7.03
C TYR A 147 -8.89 7.67 -8.37
N SER A 148 -8.67 6.94 -9.46
CA SER A 148 -8.60 7.53 -10.79
C SER A 148 -9.92 8.21 -11.16
N TYR A 149 -11.07 7.56 -10.91
CA TYR A 149 -12.38 8.16 -11.10
C TYR A 149 -12.58 9.40 -10.20
N LEU A 150 -12.22 9.33 -8.93
CA LEU A 150 -12.35 10.48 -8.02
C LEU A 150 -11.55 11.70 -8.51
N ASN A 151 -10.38 11.47 -9.11
CA ASN A 151 -9.48 12.49 -9.65
C ASN A 151 -9.92 13.08 -11.00
N THR A 152 -10.52 12.26 -11.87
CA THR A 152 -10.77 12.61 -13.29
C THR A 152 -12.24 12.78 -13.64
N LYS A 153 -13.13 12.15 -12.86
CA LYS A 153 -14.54 11.95 -13.19
C LYS A 153 -14.76 11.19 -14.50
N ASP A 154 -13.85 10.27 -14.85
CA ASP A 154 -13.97 9.42 -16.04
C ASP A 154 -15.19 8.47 -15.93
N GLU A 155 -16.15 8.68 -16.81
CA GLU A 155 -17.39 7.92 -16.89
C GLU A 155 -17.18 6.45 -17.27
N VAL A 156 -16.14 6.13 -18.03
CA VAL A 156 -15.82 4.73 -18.38
C VAL A 156 -15.42 3.95 -17.13
N LEU A 157 -14.58 4.55 -16.28
CA LEU A 157 -14.20 3.96 -14.99
C LEU A 157 -15.40 3.87 -14.05
N ARG A 158 -16.27 4.89 -14.03
CA ARG A 158 -17.50 4.85 -13.23
C ARG A 158 -18.37 3.66 -13.61
N GLN A 159 -18.63 3.48 -14.92
CA GLN A 159 -19.47 2.40 -15.43
C GLN A 159 -18.85 1.03 -15.17
N ASP A 160 -17.54 0.89 -15.31
CA ASP A 160 -16.83 -0.34 -14.95
C ASP A 160 -17.00 -0.70 -13.47
N LEU A 161 -16.77 0.27 -12.57
CA LEU A 161 -16.87 0.07 -11.12
C LEU A 161 -18.29 -0.33 -10.69
N ILE A 162 -19.33 0.36 -11.15
CA ILE A 162 -20.72 0.03 -10.76
C ILE A 162 -21.21 -1.28 -11.35
N LYS A 163 -20.68 -1.69 -12.51
CA LYS A 163 -21.11 -2.92 -13.19
C LYS A 163 -20.39 -4.15 -12.64
N ASN A 164 -19.08 -4.04 -12.43
CA ASN A 164 -18.22 -5.18 -12.13
C ASN A 164 -17.86 -5.28 -10.64
N HIS A 165 -17.92 -4.18 -9.89
CA HIS A 165 -17.56 -4.11 -8.47
C HIS A 165 -18.60 -3.37 -7.60
N PRO A 166 -19.92 -3.57 -7.79
CA PRO A 166 -20.95 -2.79 -7.10
C PRO A 166 -20.93 -2.92 -5.58
N ASN A 167 -20.42 -4.04 -5.06
CA ASN A 167 -20.39 -4.34 -3.63
C ASN A 167 -19.04 -4.02 -2.98
N HIS A 168 -18.05 -3.59 -3.75
CA HIS A 168 -16.72 -3.32 -3.22
C HIS A 168 -16.79 -2.17 -2.22
N TRP A 169 -16.18 -2.35 -1.04
CA TRP A 169 -16.27 -1.39 0.06
C TRP A 169 -15.93 0.05 -0.33
N MET A 170 -14.92 0.28 -1.18
CA MET A 170 -14.59 1.62 -1.68
C MET A 170 -15.67 2.22 -2.59
N VAL A 171 -16.28 1.42 -3.47
CA VAL A 171 -17.37 1.89 -4.35
C VAL A 171 -18.53 2.37 -3.50
N LEU A 172 -18.87 1.61 -2.44
CA LEU A 172 -19.89 1.95 -1.47
C LEU A 172 -19.51 3.18 -0.63
N GLN A 173 -18.30 3.21 -0.07
CA GLN A 173 -17.80 4.29 0.79
C GLN A 173 -17.82 5.64 0.08
N PHE A 174 -17.40 5.67 -1.19
CA PHE A 174 -17.37 6.90 -1.99
C PHE A 174 -18.69 7.18 -2.73
N GLY A 175 -19.71 6.34 -2.55
CA GLY A 175 -21.04 6.54 -3.13
C GLY A 175 -21.04 6.60 -4.66
N ILE A 176 -20.19 5.80 -5.31
CA ILE A 176 -20.09 5.76 -6.78
C ILE A 176 -21.33 5.03 -7.33
N LYS A 177 -22.10 5.71 -8.17
CA LYS A 177 -23.38 5.24 -8.74
C LYS A 177 -23.48 5.56 -10.22
#